data_AF-R7ZI89-F1
#
_entry.id   AF-R7ZI89-F1
#
_cell.length_a   1.000
_cell.length_b   1.000
_cell.length_c   1.000
_cell.angle_alpha   90.00
_cell.angle_beta   90.00
_cell.angle_gamma   90.00
#
_symmetry.space_group_name_H-M   'P 1'
#
loop_
_entity.id
_entity.type
_entity.pdbx_description
1 polymer ?
#
loop_
_entity_poly.entity_id
_entity_poly.type
_entity_poly.pdbx_seq_one_letter_code
_entity_poly.pdbx_strand_id
1 'polypeptide(L)'
;MGNVYSAQNVASYFIYELNECHEFVNNISIQSLLSIVEKKWHQTFGHTAFKETVHTKEGSYAVREVFESYQAYGTNHISLPATEYYLRYGTFQLVERTYPIPNFTQEEEILVQVALAHYRYLLLTKVS
;
A
#
# COMPACT_ATOMS: atom_id res chain seq x y z
N MET A 1 -14.78 -14.87 -0.52
CA MET A 1 -14.85 -13.83 -1.57
C MET A 1 -13.95 -12.71 -1.10
N GLY A 2 -12.91 -12.37 -1.86
CA GLY A 2 -12.01 -11.29 -1.48
C GLY A 2 -12.67 -9.93 -1.73
N ASN A 3 -12.51 -8.99 -0.80
CA ASN A 3 -12.92 -7.61 -1.00
C ASN A 3 -11.91 -6.87 -1.88
N VAL A 4 -12.37 -5.76 -2.46
CA VAL A 4 -11.52 -4.84 -3.22
C VAL A 4 -11.33 -3.57 -2.41
N TYR A 5 -10.07 -3.27 -2.10
CA TYR A 5 -9.68 -2.15 -1.25
C TYR A 5 -9.09 -1.00 -2.10
N SER A 6 -9.02 0.20 -1.53
CA SER A 6 -8.19 1.25 -2.12
C SER A 6 -6.72 0.92 -1.83
N ALA A 7 -5.88 1.00 -2.85
CA ALA A 7 -4.44 0.86 -2.76
C ALA A 7 -3.83 1.87 -1.78
N GLN A 8 -4.42 3.06 -1.66
CA GLN A 8 -3.99 4.07 -0.69
C GLN A 8 -4.22 3.62 0.75
N ASN A 9 -5.36 2.97 1.03
CA ASN A 9 -5.64 2.41 2.35
C ASN A 9 -4.64 1.28 2.67
N VAL A 10 -4.40 0.38 1.72
CA VAL A 10 -3.45 -0.72 1.90
C VAL A 10 -2.01 -0.19 2.06
N ALA A 11 -1.62 0.82 1.30
CA ALA A 11 -0.33 1.50 1.46
C ALA A 11 -0.20 2.14 2.86
N SER A 12 -1.29 2.69 3.37
CA SER A 12 -1.29 3.31 4.71
C SER A 12 -1.11 2.28 5.81
N TYR A 13 -1.76 1.12 5.69
CA TYR A 13 -1.49 -0.01 6.57
C TYR A 13 -0.01 -0.41 6.57
N PHE A 14 0.62 -0.50 5.39
CA PHE A 14 2.05 -0.82 5.31
C PHE A 14 2.96 0.22 5.94
N ILE A 15 2.65 1.51 5.75
CA ILE A 15 3.43 2.58 6.38
C ILE A 15 3.32 2.48 7.89
N TYR A 16 2.14 2.25 8.45
CA TYR A 16 1.97 2.05 9.90
C TYR A 16 2.77 0.85 10.41
N GLU A 17 2.58 -0.33 9.82
CA GLU A 17 3.25 -1.57 10.26
C GLU A 17 4.78 -1.46 10.21
N LEU A 18 5.31 -0.90 9.12
CA LEU A 18 6.75 -0.76 8.96
C LEU A 18 7.32 0.30 9.91
N ASN A 19 6.58 1.39 10.15
CA ASN A 19 7.00 2.41 11.11
C ASN A 19 6.96 1.90 12.56
N GLU A 20 5.97 1.10 12.93
CA GLU A 20 5.92 0.42 14.24
C GLU A 20 7.09 -0.55 14.42
N CYS A 21 7.54 -1.19 13.33
CA CYS A 21 8.72 -2.05 13.33
C CYS A 21 10.05 -1.28 13.17
N HIS A 22 10.02 0.06 13.12
CA HIS A 22 11.17 0.93 12.82
C HIS A 22 11.91 0.58 11.52
N GLU A 23 11.19 0.07 10.52
CA GLU A 23 11.71 -0.26 9.20
C GLU A 23 11.64 0.93 8.25
N PHE A 24 12.64 1.01 7.37
CA PHE A 24 12.71 2.09 6.41
C PHE A 24 11.71 1.89 5.26
N VAL A 25 10.71 2.76 5.21
CA VAL A 25 9.72 2.83 4.11
C VAL A 25 10.03 3.97 3.15
N ASN A 26 10.06 3.68 1.86
CA ASN A 26 10.04 4.67 0.79
C ASN A 26 8.96 4.34 -0.26
N ASN A 27 8.76 5.23 -1.23
CA ASN A 27 7.76 5.05 -2.27
C ASN A 27 7.98 3.73 -3.06
N ILE A 28 9.24 3.40 -3.38
CA ILE A 28 9.58 2.17 -4.12
C ILE A 28 9.23 0.91 -3.31
N SER A 29 9.49 0.92 -2.00
CA SER A 29 9.15 -0.16 -1.07
C SER A 29 7.64 -0.40 -1.04
N ILE A 30 6.85 0.67 -0.95
CA ILE A 30 5.38 0.59 -1.00
C ILE A 30 4.92 -0.01 -2.32
N GLN A 31 5.45 0.45 -3.46
CA GLN A 31 5.09 -0.12 -4.77
C GLN A 31 5.44 -1.61 -4.88
N SER A 32 6.59 -2.02 -4.33
CA SER A 32 6.98 -3.43 -4.27
C SER A 32 6.01 -4.26 -3.43
N LEU A 33 5.59 -3.74 -2.27
CA LEU A 33 4.64 -4.41 -1.37
C LEU A 33 3.27 -4.55 -2.02
N LEU A 34 2.75 -3.48 -2.64
CA LEU A 34 1.49 -3.52 -3.37
C LEU A 34 1.53 -4.52 -4.53
N SER A 35 2.65 -4.61 -5.26
CA SER A 35 2.83 -5.61 -6.32
C SER A 35 2.81 -7.05 -5.79
N ILE A 36 3.45 -7.31 -4.65
CA ILE A 36 3.43 -8.64 -4.01
C ILE A 36 2.01 -9.00 -3.55
N VAL A 37 1.30 -8.05 -2.95
CA VAL A 37 -0.11 -8.24 -2.55
C VAL A 37 -0.96 -8.56 -3.75
N GLU A 38 -0.93 -7.74 -4.81
CA GLU A 38 -1.73 -7.98 -6.02
C GLU A 38 -1.48 -9.37 -6.60
N LYS A 39 -0.21 -9.77 -6.70
CA LYS A 39 0.16 -11.09 -7.21
C LYS A 39 -0.41 -12.21 -6.35
N LYS A 40 -0.31 -12.12 -5.03
CA LYS A 40 -0.87 -13.11 -4.10
C LYS A 40 -2.39 -13.10 -4.10
N TRP A 41 -3.01 -11.93 -4.16
CA TRP A 41 -4.46 -11.77 -4.20
C TRP A 41 -5.05 -12.41 -5.45
N HIS A 42 -4.45 -12.15 -6.60
CA HIS A 42 -4.86 -12.75 -7.85
C HIS A 42 -4.70 -14.28 -7.82
N GLN A 43 -3.66 -14.80 -7.18
CA GLN A 43 -3.47 -16.25 -6.99
C GLN A 43 -4.50 -16.89 -6.05
N THR A 44 -4.88 -16.20 -4.97
CA THR A 44 -5.80 -16.75 -3.95
C THR A 44 -7.26 -16.56 -4.32
N PHE A 45 -7.64 -15.38 -4.80
CA PHE A 45 -9.04 -15.00 -5.03
C PHE A 45 -9.41 -14.89 -6.53
N GLY A 46 -8.44 -14.93 -7.44
CA GLY A 46 -8.67 -14.87 -8.89
C GLY A 46 -9.01 -13.47 -9.43
N HIS A 47 -8.93 -12.43 -8.59
CA HIS A 47 -9.21 -11.03 -8.94
C HIS A 47 -8.22 -10.07 -8.28
N THR A 48 -8.26 -8.81 -8.72
CA THR A 48 -7.39 -7.71 -8.22
C THR A 48 -7.77 -7.31 -6.79
N ALA A 49 -6.76 -6.95 -5.99
CA ALA A 49 -6.92 -6.48 -4.62
C ALA A 49 -7.38 -5.02 -4.55
N PHE A 50 -7.04 -4.24 -5.57
CA PHE A 50 -7.14 -2.79 -5.60
C PHE A 50 -8.28 -2.28 -6.50
N LYS A 51 -8.88 -1.15 -6.13
CA LYS A 51 -9.86 -0.45 -6.98
C LYS A 51 -9.17 0.34 -8.09
N GLU A 52 -7.95 0.79 -7.83
CA GLU A 52 -7.12 1.58 -8.74
C GLU A 52 -6.49 0.70 -9.83
N THR A 53 -6.21 1.31 -10.98
CA THR A 53 -5.56 0.61 -12.09
C THR A 53 -4.12 0.23 -11.72
N VAL A 54 -3.88 -1.08 -11.58
CA VAL A 54 -2.53 -1.62 -11.36
C VAL A 54 -1.82 -1.79 -12.70
N HIS A 55 -0.68 -1.12 -12.87
CA HIS A 55 0.14 -1.30 -14.07
C HIS A 55 1.19 -2.39 -13.81
N THR A 56 1.03 -3.55 -14.44
CA THR A 56 1.93 -4.71 -14.28
C THR A 56 3.06 -4.79 -15.30
N LYS A 57 3.17 -3.83 -16.25
CA LYS A 57 4.18 -3.89 -17.32
C LYS A 57 5.34 -2.93 -17.04
N GLU A 58 6.51 -3.55 -16.87
CA GLU A 58 7.87 -3.00 -16.96
C GLU A 58 8.03 -1.50 -16.68
N GLY A 59 8.28 -1.19 -15.40
CA GLY A 59 9.07 -0.02 -15.03
C GLY A 59 8.36 0.98 -14.12
N SER A 60 8.61 0.82 -12.82
CA SER A 60 8.62 1.82 -11.74
C SER A 60 7.44 1.96 -10.77
N TYR A 61 6.20 1.61 -11.11
CA TYR A 61 5.07 1.73 -10.17
C TYR A 61 3.99 0.66 -10.37
N ALA A 62 3.51 0.08 -9.26
CA ALA A 62 2.36 -0.82 -9.24
C ALA A 62 1.05 -0.04 -9.32
N VAL A 63 0.92 1.02 -8.51
CA VAL A 63 -0.25 1.91 -8.49
C VAL A 63 0.22 3.35 -8.65
N ARG A 64 -0.18 3.98 -9.76
CA ARG A 64 0.23 5.35 -10.12
C ARG A 64 -0.18 6.37 -9.06
N GLU A 65 -1.40 6.29 -8.56
CA GLU A 65 -1.96 7.24 -7.59
C GLU A 65 -1.15 7.24 -6.27
N VAL A 66 -0.81 6.04 -5.78
CA VAL A 66 0.07 5.88 -4.62
C VAL A 66 1.45 6.44 -4.92
N PHE A 67 2.01 6.14 -6.11
CA PHE A 67 3.34 6.61 -6.47
C PHE A 67 3.42 8.14 -6.53
N GLU A 68 2.44 8.80 -7.13
CA GLU A 68 2.35 10.27 -7.20
C GLU A 68 2.18 10.87 -5.80
N SER A 69 1.35 10.28 -4.95
CA SER A 69 1.11 10.75 -3.58
C SER A 69 2.37 10.75 -2.71
N TYR A 70 3.24 9.74 -2.91
CA TYR A 70 4.49 9.62 -2.17
C TYR A 70 5.72 10.11 -2.96
N GLN A 71 5.54 10.64 -4.17
CA GLN A 71 6.64 11.16 -5.00
C GLN A 71 7.37 12.32 -4.32
N ALA A 72 6.63 13.16 -3.58
CA ALA A 72 7.18 14.29 -2.83
C ALA A 72 8.21 13.87 -1.76
N TYR A 73 8.09 12.66 -1.23
CA TYR A 73 9.04 12.11 -0.25
C TYR A 73 10.30 11.54 -0.93
N GLY A 74 10.25 11.24 -2.23
CA GLY A 74 11.40 10.73 -2.99
C GLY A 74 11.99 9.47 -2.38
N THR A 75 13.29 9.53 -2.04
CA THR A 75 14.02 8.46 -1.34
C THR A 75 14.02 8.62 0.18
N ASN A 76 13.29 9.58 0.74
CA ASN A 76 13.23 9.79 2.18
C ASN A 76 12.28 8.78 2.84
N HIS A 77 12.48 8.60 4.14
CA HIS A 77 11.61 7.77 4.96
C HIS A 77 10.21 8.39 5.07
N ILE A 78 9.17 7.58 4.87
CA ILE A 78 7.78 8.00 4.99
C ILE A 78 7.29 7.66 6.40
N SER A 79 7.20 8.68 7.26
CA SER A 79 6.76 8.51 8.66
C SER A 79 5.24 8.46 8.83
N LEU A 80 4.49 9.05 7.89
CA LEU A 80 3.03 9.11 7.95
C LEU A 80 2.43 8.83 6.55
N PRO A 81 1.27 8.17 6.50
CA PRO A 81 0.56 7.97 5.24
C PRO A 81 0.11 9.29 4.62
N ALA A 82 -0.10 9.27 3.32
CA ALA A 82 -0.63 10.38 2.56
C ALA A 82 -2.00 10.82 3.11
N THR A 83 -2.26 12.11 3.02
CA THR A 83 -3.54 12.71 3.40
C THR A 83 -4.48 12.75 2.20
N GLU A 84 -5.69 12.25 2.38
CA GLU A 84 -6.78 12.42 1.43
C GLU A 84 -7.48 13.76 1.69
N TYR A 85 -7.74 14.50 0.62
CA TYR A 85 -8.56 15.71 0.66
C TYR A 85 -9.99 15.35 0.29
N TYR A 86 -10.89 15.35 1.28
CA TYR A 86 -12.31 15.06 1.05
C TYR A 86 -13.16 16.33 1.18
N LEU A 87 -13.95 16.59 0.13
CA LEU A 87 -15.01 17.60 0.15
C LEU A 87 -16.30 16.96 0.65
N ARG A 88 -16.68 17.28 1.89
CA ARG A 88 -17.91 16.76 2.48
C ARG A 88 -19.10 17.49 1.88
N TYR A 89 -19.95 16.76 1.16
CA TYR A 89 -21.17 17.29 0.53
C TYR A 89 -22.01 18.05 1.56
N GLY A 90 -22.29 19.33 1.30
CA GLY A 90 -23.01 20.23 2.23
C GLY A 90 -22.14 21.16 3.07
N THR A 91 -20.81 21.04 3.01
CA THR A 91 -19.86 21.95 3.68
C THR A 91 -18.73 22.35 2.72
N PHE A 92 -18.47 23.65 2.56
CA PHE A 92 -17.35 24.19 1.78
C PHE A 92 -15.99 24.06 2.50
N GLN A 93 -15.85 23.07 3.37
CA GLN A 93 -14.62 22.85 4.14
C GLN A 93 -13.91 21.64 3.56
N LEU A 94 -12.70 21.89 3.05
CA LEU A 94 -11.74 20.85 2.70
C LEU A 94 -11.23 20.25 4.02
N VAL A 95 -11.41 18.94 4.21
CA VAL A 95 -10.94 18.27 5.42
C VAL A 95 -9.78 17.36 5.06
N GLU A 96 -8.66 17.54 5.76
CA GLU A 96 -7.49 16.69 5.68
C GLU A 96 -7.67 15.48 6.59
N ARG A 97 -7.60 14.27 6.03
CA ARG A 97 -7.58 13.02 6.81
C ARG A 97 -6.52 12.08 6.27
N THR A 98 -5.80 11.42 7.17
CA THR A 98 -4.97 10.27 6.79
C THR A 98 -5.85 9.13 6.32
N TYR A 99 -5.40 8.43 5.29
CA TYR A 99 -6.08 7.23 4.81
C TYR A 99 -6.27 6.22 5.96
N PRO A 100 -7.49 5.65 6.12
CA PRO A 100 -7.77 4.68 7.15
C PRO A 100 -7.14 3.33 6.80
N ILE A 101 -6.75 2.59 7.84
CA ILE A 101 -6.39 1.18 7.70
C ILE A 101 -7.60 0.42 7.12
N PRO A 102 -7.42 -0.42 6.07
CA PRO A 102 -8.49 -1.22 5.53
C PRO A 102 -9.04 -2.18 6.60
N ASN A 103 -10.36 -2.33 6.67
CA ASN A 103 -10.98 -3.39 7.46
C ASN A 103 -10.82 -4.73 6.73
N PHE A 104 -9.63 -5.32 6.81
CA PHE A 104 -9.36 -6.65 6.29
C PHE A 104 -10.18 -7.70 7.04
N THR A 105 -10.60 -8.74 6.32
CA THR A 105 -11.02 -9.99 6.95
C THR A 105 -9.79 -10.79 7.41
N GLN A 106 -9.96 -11.74 8.32
CA GLN A 106 -8.86 -12.52 8.88
C GLN A 106 -8.02 -13.25 7.81
N GLU A 107 -8.66 -13.78 6.76
CA GLU A 107 -7.96 -14.43 5.65
C GLU A 107 -7.12 -13.44 4.83
N GLU A 108 -7.64 -12.24 4.62
CA GLU A 108 -6.97 -11.17 3.87
C GLU A 108 -5.80 -10.58 4.66
N GLU A 109 -5.97 -10.39 5.97
CA GLU A 109 -4.91 -9.94 6.87
C GLU A 109 -3.73 -10.91 6.86
N ILE A 110 -4.00 -12.22 6.94
CA ILE A 110 -2.96 -13.26 6.84
C ILE A 110 -2.21 -13.13 5.51
N LEU A 111 -2.92 -12.91 4.40
CA LEU A 111 -2.29 -12.76 3.08
C LEU A 111 -1.37 -11.53 3.03
N VAL A 112 -1.82 -10.39 3.58
CA VAL A 112 -1.04 -9.15 3.65
C VAL A 112 0.19 -9.32 4.55
N GLN A 113 0.05 -9.97 5.72
CA GLN A 113 1.19 -10.29 6.59
C GLN A 113 2.19 -11.23 5.91
N VAL A 114 1.70 -12.22 5.16
CA VAL A 114 2.52 -13.12 4.36
C VAL A 114 3.20 -12.39 3.20
N ALA A 115 2.62 -11.31 2.66
CA ALA A 115 3.28 -10.42 1.71
C ALA A 115 4.41 -9.61 2.38
N LEU A 116 4.17 -9.05 3.57
CA LEU A 116 5.19 -8.34 4.37
C LEU A 116 6.37 -9.26 4.72
N ALA A 117 6.10 -10.47 5.21
CA ALA A 117 7.15 -11.43 5.55
C ALA A 117 8.01 -11.80 4.32
N HIS A 118 7.38 -11.97 3.16
CA HIS A 118 8.11 -12.22 1.91
C HIS A 118 8.96 -11.02 1.50
N TYR A 119 8.43 -9.81 1.62
CA TYR A 119 9.19 -8.59 1.33
C TYR A 119 10.41 -8.44 2.24
N ARG A 120 10.26 -8.68 3.56
CA ARG A 120 11.36 -8.71 4.52
C ARG A 120 12.44 -9.72 4.15
N TYR A 121 12.02 -10.93 3.76
CA TYR A 121 12.95 -11.97 3.29
C TYR A 121 13.74 -11.51 2.06
N LEU A 122 13.09 -10.86 1.08
CA LEU A 122 13.75 -10.33 -0.11
C LEU A 122 14.74 -9.20 0.19
N LEU A 123 14.47 -8.38 1.21
CA LEU A 123 15.41 -7.37 1.66
C LEU A 123 16.66 -8.02 2.28
N LEU A 124 16.48 -9.03 3.13
CA LEU A 124 17.58 -9.75 3.78
C LEU A 124 18.48 -10.46 2.77
N THR A 125 17.90 -11.09 1.74
CA THR A 125 18.69 -11.82 0.72
C THR A 125 19.41 -10.91 -0.26
N LYS A 126 18.97 -9.67 -0.47
CA LYS A 126 19.70 -8.68 -1.28
C LYS A 126 20.95 -8.11 -0.58
N VAL A 127 21.05 -8.28 0.73
CA VAL A 127 22.15 -7.72 1.55
C VAL A 127 23.25 -8.78 1.83
N SER A 128 23.00 -10.06 1.50
CA SER A 128 24.02 -11.14 1.55
C SER A 128 24.82 -11.24 0.26
#